data_AF-A0AAD4JED5-F1
#
_entry.id   AF-A0AAD4JED5-F1
#
_cell.length_a   1.000
_cell.length_b   1.000
_cell.length_c   1.000
_cell.angle_alpha   90.00
_cell.angle_beta   90.00
_cell.angle_gamma   90.00
#
_symmetry.space_group_name_H-M   'P 1'
#
loop_
_entity.id
_entity.type
_entity.pdbx_description
1 polymer ?
#
loop_
_entity_poly.entity_id
_entity_poly.type
_entity_poly.pdbx_seq_one_letter_code
_entity_poly.pdbx_strand_id
1 'polypeptide(L)'
;MFIDSGKTKQIITSGVDDGVPQFTTTLRYFPKEELNCYDLALTNEEKFIFRAGFYYANYDGKSQPPVFDLLLGGQLWETVNSSASNGPIFHELIYNPINGNISVCLRAKKDGGIPFISSLEATYLMHDDSYNQTVYTKMKNGSSYHLVSRINFGGYNQVIEPWSPEYDEELNRYWMPQPMPGYVNLSFEYTVGEEYYENRPPTTVLNTAITPQNASQSIHVPITFPTTDPQSAYMVLYFYQNLNESETLNSTRYMDIYVDGFVRASVKFDEFRSGEVVTIYPLLVQDIANVTISPANGTVLSPLLNGMEVFIASELVEQPSFGYKISSSLMVVCVLHFIVIVLVVLD
;
A
#
# COMPACT_ATOMS: atom_id res chain seq x y z
N MET A 1 -19.59 -7.53 4.50
CA MET A 1 -19.48 -6.20 5.10
C MET A 1 -20.86 -5.60 5.12
N PHE A 2 -21.35 -5.12 6.27
CA PHE A 2 -22.75 -4.72 6.43
C PHE A 2 -22.84 -3.32 7.01
N ILE A 3 -23.73 -2.50 6.43
CA ILE A 3 -24.22 -1.25 7.01
C ILE A 3 -25.66 -1.04 6.52
N ASP A 4 -26.57 -0.71 7.44
CA ASP A 4 -27.99 -0.52 7.11
C ASP A 4 -28.32 0.96 6.82
N SER A 5 -27.46 1.88 7.23
CA SER A 5 -27.65 3.33 7.08
C SER A 5 -27.16 3.86 5.72
N GLY A 6 -27.45 5.14 5.48
CA GLY A 6 -27.02 5.86 4.28
C GLY A 6 -27.95 5.70 3.08
N LYS A 7 -27.60 6.38 2.00
CA LYS A 7 -28.32 6.36 0.72
C LYS A 7 -27.33 6.18 -0.43
N THR A 8 -27.71 5.41 -1.43
CA THR A 8 -26.89 5.19 -2.63
C THR A 8 -27.20 6.26 -3.69
N LYS A 9 -26.18 6.70 -4.44
CA LYS A 9 -26.33 7.52 -5.63
C LYS A 9 -25.35 7.06 -6.71
N GLN A 10 -25.81 7.07 -7.96
CA GLN A 10 -24.92 6.96 -9.10
C GLN A 10 -24.31 8.31 -9.43
N ILE A 11 -23.02 8.30 -9.76
CA ILE A 11 -22.31 9.47 -10.26
C ILE A 11 -22.61 9.61 -11.74
N ILE A 12 -23.20 10.73 -12.13
CA ILE A 12 -23.44 11.04 -13.54
C ILE A 12 -22.22 11.78 -14.06
N THR A 13 -21.27 11.07 -14.65
CA THR A 13 -20.15 11.68 -15.37
C THR A 13 -20.65 12.11 -16.76
N SER A 14 -20.92 13.40 -16.94
CA SER A 14 -21.28 13.93 -18.26
C SER A 14 -19.99 14.12 -19.07
N GLY A 15 -19.59 13.10 -19.84
CA GLY A 15 -18.66 13.23 -20.96
C GLY A 15 -17.14 13.15 -20.68
N VAL A 16 -16.70 12.54 -19.57
CA VAL A 16 -15.28 12.37 -19.16
C VAL A 16 -15.25 11.11 -18.27
N ASP A 17 -14.43 10.05 -18.37
CA ASP A 17 -13.14 9.75 -19.03
C ASP A 17 -12.99 8.21 -19.12
N ASP A 18 -12.26 7.69 -20.10
CA ASP A 18 -11.85 6.27 -20.27
C ASP A 18 -10.93 5.72 -19.14
N GLY A 19 -10.92 6.34 -17.95
CA GLY A 19 -9.97 6.04 -16.86
C GLY A 19 -10.52 6.09 -15.44
N VAL A 20 -11.82 6.30 -15.23
CA VAL A 20 -12.43 6.23 -13.88
C VAL A 20 -12.80 4.78 -13.55
N PRO A 21 -12.28 4.19 -12.46
CA PRO A 21 -12.60 2.80 -12.13
C PRO A 21 -14.09 2.59 -11.89
N GLN A 22 -14.66 1.54 -12.46
CA GLN A 22 -16.10 1.26 -12.41
C GLN A 22 -16.65 1.22 -10.97
N PHE A 23 -15.88 0.68 -10.03
CA PHE A 23 -16.23 0.60 -8.61
C PHE A 23 -16.33 1.97 -7.90
N THR A 24 -15.98 3.07 -8.59
CA THR A 24 -16.16 4.44 -8.08
C THR A 24 -17.34 5.18 -8.70
N THR A 25 -18.09 4.55 -9.61
CA THR A 25 -19.24 5.17 -10.32
C THR A 25 -20.51 5.23 -9.50
N THR A 26 -20.54 4.57 -8.34
CA THR A 26 -21.59 4.69 -7.34
C THR A 26 -20.98 5.11 -6.01
N LEU A 27 -21.79 5.72 -5.15
CA LEU A 27 -21.40 6.04 -3.78
C LEU A 27 -22.57 5.86 -2.82
N ARG A 28 -22.24 5.63 -1.55
CA ARG A 28 -23.17 5.71 -0.43
C ARG A 28 -22.83 6.93 0.42
N TYR A 29 -23.83 7.74 0.75
CA TYR A 29 -23.67 8.95 1.58
C TYR A 29 -24.55 8.92 2.82
N PHE A 30 -24.13 9.61 3.87
CA PHE A 30 -24.70 9.50 5.23
C PHE A 30 -25.14 10.87 5.78
N PRO A 31 -26.38 11.32 5.50
CA PRO A 31 -26.80 12.69 5.78
C PRO A 31 -27.27 12.94 7.21
N LYS A 32 -27.49 11.91 8.04
CA LYS A 32 -28.12 12.05 9.37
C LYS A 32 -27.18 11.69 10.51
N GLU A 33 -26.41 10.63 10.33
CA GLU A 33 -25.63 9.99 11.37
C GLU A 33 -24.24 10.63 11.47
N GLU A 34 -23.80 10.95 12.69
CA GLU A 34 -22.46 11.51 12.92
C GLU A 34 -21.34 10.47 12.73
N LEU A 35 -21.63 9.18 12.92
CA LEU A 35 -20.71 8.07 12.79
C LEU A 35 -21.40 6.90 12.07
N ASN A 36 -20.80 6.44 10.97
CA ASN A 36 -21.35 5.36 10.14
C ASN A 36 -20.29 4.29 9.96
N CYS A 37 -20.55 3.07 10.44
CA CYS A 37 -19.55 2.00 10.52
C CYS A 37 -19.95 0.80 9.69
N TYR A 38 -19.00 0.31 8.91
CA TYR A 38 -19.03 -0.99 8.28
C TYR A 38 -18.35 -1.99 9.20
N ASP A 39 -19.08 -3.01 9.64
CA ASP A 39 -18.51 -4.08 10.45
C ASP A 39 -17.96 -5.21 9.56
N LEU A 40 -16.74 -5.65 9.88
CA LEU A 40 -16.06 -6.74 9.22
C LEU A 40 -15.70 -7.83 10.23
N ALA A 41 -16.09 -9.06 9.92
CA ALA A 41 -15.56 -10.25 10.57
C ALA A 41 -14.29 -10.68 9.83
N LEU A 42 -13.15 -10.59 10.51
CA LEU A 42 -11.84 -11.00 10.04
C LEU A 42 -11.44 -12.33 10.70
N THR A 43 -10.53 -13.06 10.05
CA THR A 43 -9.75 -14.10 10.71
C THR A 43 -8.60 -13.42 11.46
N ASN A 44 -8.23 -13.92 12.64
CA ASN A 44 -7.09 -13.40 13.40
C ASN A 44 -5.74 -14.00 12.95
N GLU A 45 -5.76 -14.80 11.87
CA GLU A 45 -4.60 -15.56 11.37
C GLU A 45 -3.91 -14.83 10.21
N GLU A 46 -4.61 -13.91 9.54
CA GLU A 46 -4.12 -13.26 8.31
C GLU A 46 -4.06 -11.74 8.47
N LYS A 47 -3.07 -11.10 7.83
CA LYS A 47 -3.04 -9.64 7.69
C LYS A 47 -4.02 -9.24 6.60
N PHE A 48 -4.60 -8.05 6.69
CA PHE A 48 -5.55 -7.54 5.71
C PHE A 48 -5.06 -6.24 5.09
N ILE A 49 -5.11 -6.14 3.78
CA ILE A 49 -5.02 -4.86 3.08
C ILE A 49 -6.43 -4.27 2.98
N PHE A 50 -6.58 -3.03 3.46
CA PHE A 50 -7.81 -2.25 3.37
C PHE A 50 -7.61 -1.12 2.38
N ARG A 51 -8.60 -0.88 1.52
CA ARG A 51 -8.62 0.28 0.62
C ARG A 51 -10.00 0.93 0.64
N ALA A 52 -10.05 2.21 0.98
CA ALA A 52 -11.26 3.02 0.95
C ALA A 52 -11.17 4.05 -0.19
N GLY A 53 -12.16 4.04 -1.09
CA GLY A 53 -12.23 4.92 -2.26
C GLY A 53 -13.31 5.98 -2.14
N PHE A 54 -12.99 7.20 -2.57
CA PHE A 54 -13.85 8.37 -2.48
C PHE A 54 -13.82 9.15 -3.79
N TYR A 55 -14.94 9.17 -4.50
CA TYR A 55 -15.12 10.05 -5.67
C TYR A 55 -16.36 10.94 -5.49
N TYR A 56 -16.15 12.23 -5.20
CA TYR A 56 -17.25 13.17 -4.94
C TYR A 56 -18.02 13.51 -6.21
N ALA A 57 -17.30 13.85 -7.29
CA ALA A 57 -17.84 14.14 -8.62
C ALA A 57 -19.08 15.05 -8.64
N ASN A 58 -19.19 15.96 -7.66
CA ASN A 58 -20.35 16.82 -7.45
C ASN A 58 -21.70 16.06 -7.42
N TYR A 59 -21.73 14.87 -6.80
CA TYR A 59 -22.90 14.00 -6.83
C TYR A 59 -24.16 14.67 -6.30
N ASP A 60 -24.06 15.64 -5.39
CA ASP A 60 -25.21 16.35 -4.79
C ASP A 60 -25.52 17.70 -5.45
N GLY A 61 -24.77 18.10 -6.47
CA GLY A 61 -24.97 19.34 -7.22
C GLY A 61 -24.59 20.61 -6.47
N LYS A 62 -23.91 20.52 -5.31
CA LYS A 62 -23.57 21.68 -4.48
C LYS A 62 -22.20 22.28 -4.76
N SER A 63 -21.33 21.56 -5.47
CA SER A 63 -19.93 21.93 -5.69
C SER A 63 -19.19 22.24 -4.39
N GLN A 64 -19.52 21.51 -3.33
CA GLN A 64 -18.94 21.65 -1.99
C GLN A 64 -18.47 20.27 -1.53
N PRO A 65 -17.24 19.87 -1.94
CA PRO A 65 -16.68 18.58 -1.59
C PRO A 65 -16.55 18.44 -0.07
N PRO A 66 -17.05 17.36 0.55
CA PRO A 66 -17.02 17.21 1.99
C PRO A 66 -15.62 16.83 2.52
N VAL A 67 -15.40 17.15 3.80
CA VAL A 67 -14.24 16.81 4.63
C VAL A 67 -14.73 16.08 5.89
N PHE A 68 -14.26 14.86 6.10
CA PHE A 68 -14.70 14.00 7.21
C PHE A 68 -13.59 13.02 7.61
N ASP A 69 -13.71 12.40 8.77
CA ASP A 69 -12.69 11.45 9.24
C ASP A 69 -13.06 10.01 8.84
N LEU A 70 -12.07 9.27 8.34
CA LEU A 70 -12.09 7.83 8.14
C LEU A 70 -11.39 7.16 9.32
N LEU A 71 -11.97 6.09 9.84
CA LEU A 71 -11.50 5.42 11.04
C LEU A 71 -11.40 3.92 10.82
N LEU A 72 -10.40 3.30 11.45
CA LEU A 72 -10.28 1.85 11.56
C LEU A 72 -10.27 1.47 13.04
N GLY A 73 -11.20 0.62 13.47
CA GLY A 73 -11.31 0.21 14.88
C GLY A 73 -11.49 1.38 15.85
N GLY A 74 -12.07 2.49 15.38
CA GLY A 74 -12.25 3.72 16.15
C GLY A 74 -11.07 4.70 16.15
N GLN A 75 -9.89 4.27 15.68
CA GLN A 75 -8.70 5.12 15.53
C GLN A 75 -8.74 5.88 14.19
N LEU A 76 -8.11 7.06 14.15
CA LEU A 76 -8.01 7.84 12.93
C LEU A 76 -7.18 7.09 11.90
N TRP A 77 -7.79 6.79 10.75
CA TRP A 77 -7.08 6.36 9.56
C TRP A 77 -6.65 7.58 8.76
N GLU A 78 -7.59 8.46 8.40
CA GLU A 78 -7.31 9.64 7.57
C GLU A 78 -8.41 10.69 7.71
N THR A 79 -8.09 11.98 7.51
CA THR A 79 -9.09 13.00 7.19
C THR A 79 -9.29 13.06 5.68
N VAL A 80 -10.39 12.49 5.20
CA VAL A 80 -10.74 12.51 3.79
C VAL A 80 -11.08 13.93 3.39
N ASN A 81 -10.29 14.49 2.47
CA ASN A 81 -10.57 15.78 1.83
C ASN A 81 -10.84 15.57 0.34
N SER A 82 -12.12 15.46 -0.02
CA SER A 82 -12.53 15.19 -1.40
C SER A 82 -12.31 16.35 -2.39
N SER A 83 -11.83 17.51 -1.91
CA SER A 83 -11.40 18.62 -2.77
C SER A 83 -9.94 18.48 -3.24
N ALA A 84 -9.17 17.56 -2.67
CA ALA A 84 -7.74 17.39 -2.97
C ALA A 84 -7.46 16.80 -4.37
N SER A 85 -8.47 16.22 -5.02
CA SER A 85 -8.37 15.65 -6.36
C SER A 85 -9.65 15.90 -7.14
N ASN A 86 -9.52 16.10 -8.46
CA ASN A 86 -10.66 16.11 -9.37
C ASN A 86 -11.15 14.70 -9.72
N GLY A 87 -10.35 13.67 -9.42
CA GLY A 87 -10.68 12.25 -9.61
C GLY A 87 -10.90 11.52 -8.28
N PRO A 88 -11.02 10.18 -8.31
CA PRO A 88 -11.10 9.36 -7.12
C PRO A 88 -9.86 9.52 -6.21
N ILE A 89 -10.09 9.44 -4.90
CA ILE A 89 -9.04 9.40 -3.87
C ILE A 89 -9.11 8.04 -3.18
N PHE A 90 -7.96 7.42 -2.97
CA PHE A 90 -7.85 6.14 -2.27
C PHE A 90 -6.96 6.27 -1.05
N HIS A 91 -7.41 5.70 0.06
CA HIS A 91 -6.60 5.51 1.25
C HIS A 91 -6.41 4.01 1.46
N GLU A 92 -5.17 3.59 1.68
CA GLU A 92 -4.78 2.20 1.87
C GLU A 92 -4.08 2.02 3.21
N LEU A 93 -4.32 0.89 3.86
CA LEU A 93 -3.51 0.43 4.98
C LEU A 93 -3.40 -1.10 4.99
N ILE A 94 -2.41 -1.61 5.72
CA ILE A 94 -2.35 -3.01 6.12
C ILE A 94 -2.67 -3.09 7.61
N TYR A 95 -3.59 -3.96 7.98
CA TYR A 95 -3.94 -4.24 9.37
C TYR A 95 -3.55 -5.67 9.74
N ASN A 96 -2.84 -5.83 10.85
CA ASN A 96 -2.55 -7.13 11.42
C ASN A 96 -3.48 -7.39 12.62
N PRO A 97 -4.52 -8.23 12.50
CA PRO A 97 -5.55 -8.39 13.52
C PRO A 97 -5.07 -9.09 14.80
N ILE A 98 -5.60 -8.67 15.95
CA ILE A 98 -5.59 -9.46 17.21
C ILE A 98 -6.93 -10.17 17.42
N ASN A 99 -8.02 -9.50 16.99
CA ASN A 99 -9.40 -9.94 17.18
C ASN A 99 -10.07 -10.14 15.82
N GLY A 100 -11.07 -11.03 15.78
CA GLY A 100 -11.79 -11.36 14.56
C GLY A 100 -12.83 -10.34 14.11
N ASN A 101 -12.91 -9.15 14.73
CA ASN A 101 -13.86 -8.11 14.34
C ASN A 101 -13.15 -6.76 14.28
N ILE A 102 -13.41 -6.00 13.21
CA ILE A 102 -13.02 -4.59 13.10
C ILE A 102 -14.08 -3.80 12.37
N SER A 103 -14.14 -2.50 12.62
CA SER A 103 -15.03 -1.59 11.92
C SER A 103 -14.25 -0.55 11.13
N VAL A 104 -14.76 -0.21 9.94
CA VAL A 104 -14.33 0.96 9.17
C VAL A 104 -15.44 2.00 9.27
N CYS A 105 -15.15 3.15 9.84
CA CYS A 105 -16.17 4.15 10.13
C CYS A 105 -15.89 5.50 9.46
N LEU A 106 -16.95 6.15 9.00
CA LEU A 106 -16.94 7.53 8.53
C LEU A 106 -17.55 8.42 9.61
N ARG A 107 -16.79 9.43 10.07
CA ARG A 107 -17.21 10.38 11.11
C ARG A 107 -17.35 11.78 10.52
N ALA A 108 -18.56 12.33 10.60
CA ALA A 108 -18.83 13.69 10.16
C ALA A 108 -18.03 14.70 10.99
N LYS A 109 -17.50 15.74 10.33
CA LYS A 109 -16.93 16.91 10.99
C LYS A 109 -17.93 18.04 11.00
N LYS A 110 -17.88 18.88 12.03
CA LYS A 110 -18.69 20.11 12.08
C LYS A 110 -18.36 20.96 10.84
N ASP A 111 -19.40 21.37 10.12
CA ASP A 111 -19.30 22.15 8.88
C ASP A 111 -18.49 21.45 7.74
N GLY A 112 -18.23 20.14 7.88
CA GLY A 112 -17.45 19.34 6.92
C GLY A 112 -18.28 18.73 5.79
N GLY A 113 -19.60 18.95 5.76
CA GLY A 113 -20.48 18.35 4.75
C GLY A 113 -20.87 16.91 5.09
N ILE A 114 -21.32 16.16 4.08
CA ILE A 114 -21.92 14.83 4.24
C ILE A 114 -20.86 13.76 3.93
N PRO A 115 -20.51 12.88 4.89
CA PRO A 115 -19.61 11.77 4.60
C PRO A 115 -20.18 10.83 3.55
N PHE A 116 -19.31 10.31 2.70
CA PHE A 116 -19.67 9.36 1.67
C PHE A 116 -18.52 8.38 1.42
N ILE A 117 -18.81 7.23 0.81
CA ILE A 117 -17.80 6.26 0.36
C ILE A 117 -18.23 5.68 -0.98
N SER A 118 -17.27 5.50 -1.88
CA SER A 118 -17.49 4.92 -3.21
C SER A 118 -17.14 3.43 -3.22
N SER A 119 -16.02 3.06 -2.60
CA SER A 119 -15.61 1.66 -2.47
C SER A 119 -14.95 1.40 -1.12
N LEU A 120 -15.10 0.17 -0.63
CA LEU A 120 -14.35 -0.34 0.52
C LEU A 120 -13.96 -1.79 0.25
N GLU A 121 -12.65 -2.00 0.15
CA GLU A 121 -12.04 -3.31 -0.09
C GLU A 121 -11.34 -3.76 1.19
N ALA A 122 -11.46 -5.06 1.48
CA ALA A 122 -10.68 -5.74 2.51
C ALA A 122 -10.26 -7.10 1.95
N THR A 123 -8.96 -7.28 1.73
CA THR A 123 -8.40 -8.51 1.16
C THR A 123 -7.38 -9.06 2.14
N TYR A 124 -7.40 -10.36 2.40
CA TYR A 124 -6.35 -10.99 3.18
C TYR A 124 -5.05 -11.03 2.36
N LEU A 125 -3.93 -10.79 3.01
CA LEU A 125 -2.61 -10.96 2.43
C LEU A 125 -2.25 -12.44 2.57
N MET A 126 -2.10 -13.11 1.42
CA MET A 126 -1.90 -14.56 1.39
C MET A 126 -0.73 -15.00 2.26
N HIS A 127 -0.96 -16.08 3.02
CA HIS A 127 0.09 -16.83 3.69
C HIS A 127 0.85 -17.66 2.66
N ASP A 128 2.18 -17.61 2.67
CA ASP A 128 2.98 -18.50 1.83
C ASP A 128 3.27 -19.79 2.57
N ASP A 129 2.51 -20.84 2.23
CA ASP A 129 2.65 -22.18 2.81
C ASP A 129 3.99 -22.83 2.48
N SER A 130 4.68 -22.41 1.41
CA SER A 130 5.97 -22.97 1.01
C SER A 130 7.14 -22.45 1.86
N TYR A 131 7.00 -21.24 2.42
CA TYR A 131 8.00 -20.63 3.32
C TYR A 131 7.53 -20.52 4.77
N ASN A 132 6.29 -20.94 5.07
CA ASN A 132 5.65 -20.78 6.37
C ASN A 132 5.78 -19.34 6.92
N GLN A 133 5.69 -18.36 6.00
CA GLN A 133 5.90 -16.95 6.31
C GLN A 133 4.72 -16.12 5.81
N THR A 134 4.15 -15.35 6.74
CA THR A 134 3.25 -14.25 6.40
C THR A 134 4.07 -13.09 5.84
N VAL A 135 3.58 -12.42 4.80
CA VAL A 135 4.20 -11.17 4.30
C VAL A 135 4.18 -10.08 5.39
N TYR A 136 5.12 -9.15 5.30
CA TYR A 136 5.35 -8.07 6.27
C TYR A 136 5.59 -8.61 7.69
N THR A 137 6.57 -9.50 7.83
CA THR A 137 6.88 -10.25 9.05
C THR A 137 7.13 -9.37 10.29
N LYS A 138 7.67 -8.15 10.08
CA LYS A 138 7.93 -7.17 11.13
C LYS A 138 6.70 -6.36 11.57
N MET A 139 5.55 -6.49 10.91
CA MET A 139 4.31 -5.80 11.31
C MET A 139 3.70 -6.47 12.54
N LYS A 140 3.67 -5.75 13.66
CA LYS A 140 3.09 -6.21 14.93
C LYS A 140 1.58 -6.43 14.83
N ASN A 141 1.08 -7.41 15.58
CA ASN A 141 -0.36 -7.63 15.77
C ASN A 141 -1.00 -6.41 16.46
N GLY A 142 -2.26 -6.13 16.12
CA GLY A 142 -3.04 -5.03 16.68
C GLY A 142 -2.61 -3.66 16.19
N SER A 143 -1.87 -3.63 15.08
CA SER A 143 -1.35 -2.40 14.49
C SER A 143 -1.84 -2.27 13.05
N SER A 144 -2.07 -1.03 12.64
CA SER A 144 -2.31 -0.64 11.25
C SER A 144 -1.08 0.06 10.68
N TYR A 145 -0.83 -0.13 9.39
CA TYR A 145 0.28 0.42 8.64
C TYR A 145 -0.30 1.18 7.44
N HIS A 146 -0.40 2.50 7.57
CA HIS A 146 -1.04 3.38 6.61
C HIS A 146 -0.08 3.67 5.47
N LEU A 147 -0.48 3.39 4.23
CA LEU A 147 0.39 3.54 3.07
C LEU A 147 0.72 5.03 2.85
N VAL A 148 2.00 5.34 2.79
CA VAL A 148 2.51 6.65 2.35
C VAL A 148 2.83 6.60 0.85
N SER A 149 3.57 5.58 0.44
CA SER A 149 3.93 5.39 -0.98
C SER A 149 4.32 3.94 -1.26
N ARG A 150 3.98 3.45 -2.45
CA ARG A 150 4.47 2.19 -3.02
C ARG A 150 4.93 2.46 -4.44
N ILE A 151 6.23 2.37 -4.68
CA ILE A 151 6.87 2.89 -5.89
C ILE A 151 7.59 1.77 -6.64
N ASN A 152 7.36 1.71 -7.96
CA ASN A 152 8.20 1.00 -8.91
C ASN A 152 9.20 1.99 -9.53
N PHE A 153 10.50 1.79 -9.27
CA PHE A 153 11.56 2.65 -9.78
C PHE A 153 12.13 2.13 -11.09
N GLY A 154 12.37 3.04 -12.03
CA GLY A 154 12.87 2.69 -13.37
C GLY A 154 11.82 2.02 -14.26
N GLY A 155 10.66 1.67 -13.68
CA GLY A 155 9.51 1.13 -14.37
C GLY A 155 8.93 2.07 -15.41
N TYR A 156 8.16 1.49 -16.34
CA TYR A 156 7.36 2.24 -17.30
C TYR A 156 6.47 3.27 -16.57
N ASN A 157 6.11 4.38 -17.22
CA ASN A 157 5.20 5.41 -16.66
C ASN A 157 3.74 4.88 -16.53
N GLN A 158 3.57 3.64 -16.11
CA GLN A 158 2.32 2.90 -15.97
C GLN A 158 2.21 2.37 -14.55
N VAL A 159 0.98 2.34 -14.05
CA VAL A 159 0.66 1.74 -12.76
C VAL A 159 0.65 0.23 -12.91
N ILE A 160 1.33 -0.48 -12.00
CA ILE A 160 1.15 -1.92 -11.87
C ILE A 160 -0.11 -2.10 -11.04
N GLU A 161 -1.16 -2.55 -11.71
CA GLU A 161 -2.46 -2.78 -11.10
C GLU A 161 -2.62 -4.24 -10.71
N PRO A 162 -3.23 -4.53 -9.55
CA PRO A 162 -3.59 -5.90 -9.21
C PRO A 162 -4.64 -6.41 -10.20
N TRP A 163 -4.66 -7.73 -10.43
CA TRP A 163 -5.61 -8.42 -11.32
C TRP A 163 -5.42 -8.17 -12.82
N SER A 164 -4.48 -7.31 -13.24
CA SER A 164 -4.09 -7.23 -14.64
C SER A 164 -3.42 -8.54 -15.06
N PRO A 165 -3.81 -9.14 -16.20
CA PRO A 165 -3.13 -10.34 -16.72
C PRO A 165 -1.69 -10.04 -17.18
N GLU A 166 -1.30 -8.77 -17.27
CA GLU A 166 0.04 -8.33 -17.64
C GLU A 166 1.03 -8.41 -16.47
N TYR A 167 0.54 -8.48 -15.23
CA TYR A 167 1.36 -8.43 -14.02
C TYR A 167 1.10 -9.62 -13.11
N ASP A 168 2.13 -10.03 -12.38
CA ASP A 168 2.11 -11.09 -11.38
C ASP A 168 1.92 -10.56 -9.95
N GLU A 169 1.16 -9.47 -9.80
CA GLU A 169 0.87 -8.88 -8.49
C GLU A 169 -0.28 -9.63 -7.79
N GLU A 170 0.09 -10.44 -6.81
CA GLU A 170 -0.83 -11.36 -6.11
C GLU A 170 -1.41 -10.82 -4.79
N LEU A 171 -0.92 -9.69 -4.28
CA LEU A 171 -1.27 -9.17 -2.95
C LEU A 171 -2.23 -7.98 -2.99
N ASN A 172 -2.93 -7.80 -4.12
CA ASN A 172 -3.89 -6.72 -4.35
C ASN A 172 -3.28 -5.32 -4.18
N ARG A 173 -1.99 -5.13 -4.48
CA ARG A 173 -1.28 -3.84 -4.36
C ARG A 173 -1.23 -3.10 -5.68
N TYR A 174 -1.28 -1.77 -5.61
CA TYR A 174 -0.92 -0.91 -6.74
C TYR A 174 0.50 -0.40 -6.54
N TRP A 175 1.35 -0.53 -7.57
CA TRP A 175 2.68 0.09 -7.58
C TRP A 175 2.69 1.27 -8.53
N MET A 176 3.04 2.43 -7.98
CA MET A 176 3.05 3.68 -8.73
C MET A 176 4.42 3.87 -9.39
N PRO A 177 4.47 4.26 -10.67
CA PRO A 177 5.73 4.66 -11.28
C PRO A 177 6.14 6.01 -10.70
N GLN A 178 7.45 6.21 -10.51
CA GLN A 178 7.99 7.49 -10.11
C GLN A 178 9.11 7.93 -11.06
N PRO A 179 8.89 8.97 -11.88
CA PRO A 179 9.95 9.58 -12.65
C PRO A 179 11.03 10.13 -11.71
N MET A 180 12.28 9.75 -11.96
CA MET A 180 13.43 10.16 -11.15
C MET A 180 14.48 10.86 -12.02
N PRO A 181 14.27 12.15 -12.38
CA PRO A 181 15.19 12.91 -13.21
C PRO A 181 16.60 12.90 -12.64
N GLY A 182 17.60 12.71 -13.51
CA GLY A 182 19.01 12.64 -13.12
C GLY A 182 19.53 11.22 -12.88
N TYR A 183 18.63 10.24 -12.75
CA TYR A 183 18.99 8.81 -12.71
C TYR A 183 18.77 8.15 -14.08
N VAL A 184 19.45 7.02 -14.27
CA VAL A 184 19.32 6.15 -15.44
C VAL A 184 18.42 4.98 -15.06
N ASN A 185 17.48 4.64 -15.95
CA ASN A 185 16.64 3.46 -15.77
C ASN A 185 17.39 2.22 -16.27
N LEU A 186 17.38 1.17 -15.45
CA LEU A 186 17.85 -0.17 -15.80
C LEU A 186 16.65 -1.07 -16.04
N SER A 187 16.83 -2.03 -16.95
CA SER A 187 15.89 -3.12 -17.19
C SER A 187 16.64 -4.44 -17.14
N PHE A 188 16.03 -5.44 -16.54
CA PHE A 188 16.53 -6.80 -16.40
C PHE A 188 15.52 -7.77 -17.03
N GLU A 189 15.98 -8.95 -17.44
CA GLU A 189 15.08 -10.06 -17.76
C GLU A 189 14.90 -10.91 -16.50
N TYR A 190 13.68 -11.02 -15.98
CA TYR A 190 13.42 -11.94 -14.86
C TYR A 190 13.47 -13.38 -15.36
N THR A 191 14.41 -14.17 -14.86
CA THR A 191 14.42 -15.60 -15.13
C THR A 191 13.42 -16.28 -14.19
N VAL A 192 12.31 -16.78 -14.74
CA VAL A 192 11.26 -17.49 -13.99
C VAL A 192 11.84 -18.68 -13.21
N GLY A 193 11.56 -18.74 -11.90
CA GLY A 193 11.52 -20.02 -11.18
C GLY A 193 12.50 -20.27 -10.02
N GLU A 194 13.17 -19.29 -9.41
CA GLU A 194 14.20 -19.65 -8.41
C GLU A 194 14.09 -19.05 -7.00
N GLU A 195 13.58 -17.83 -6.76
CA GLU A 195 13.42 -17.31 -5.38
C GLU A 195 12.22 -16.36 -5.25
N TYR A 196 11.41 -16.54 -4.20
CA TYR A 196 10.44 -15.54 -3.78
C TYR A 196 11.09 -14.63 -2.75
N TYR A 197 11.15 -13.33 -3.05
CA TYR A 197 11.65 -12.32 -2.13
C TYR A 197 10.61 -11.97 -1.05
N GLU A 198 11.07 -11.48 0.11
CA GLU A 198 10.18 -11.03 1.19
C GLU A 198 9.10 -10.08 0.63
N ASN A 199 7.86 -10.24 1.08
CA ASN A 199 6.68 -9.47 0.64
C ASN A 199 6.27 -9.67 -0.83
N ARG A 200 6.87 -10.64 -1.54
CA ARG A 200 6.48 -11.09 -2.89
C ARG A 200 6.20 -9.92 -3.84
N PRO A 201 7.13 -8.98 -4.06
CA PRO A 201 6.95 -7.93 -5.06
C PRO A 201 6.76 -8.57 -6.44
N PRO A 202 5.95 -7.98 -7.34
CA PRO A 202 5.75 -8.51 -8.67
C PRO A 202 7.07 -8.42 -9.45
N THR A 203 7.32 -9.36 -10.36
CA THR A 203 8.56 -9.39 -11.15
C THR A 203 8.76 -8.13 -11.97
N THR A 204 7.67 -7.45 -12.35
CA THR A 204 7.73 -6.15 -13.05
C THR A 204 8.37 -5.05 -12.19
N VAL A 205 8.28 -5.12 -10.86
CA VAL A 205 9.03 -4.22 -9.96
C VAL A 205 10.50 -4.60 -9.92
N LEU A 206 10.81 -5.89 -9.83
CA LEU A 206 12.20 -6.36 -9.75
C LEU A 206 12.96 -6.18 -11.07
N ASN A 207 12.28 -6.22 -12.20
CA ASN A 207 12.88 -6.07 -13.53
C ASN A 207 13.34 -4.67 -13.85
N THR A 208 12.92 -3.67 -13.10
CA THR A 208 13.30 -2.30 -13.35
C THR A 208 13.98 -1.70 -12.14
N ALA A 209 14.91 -0.78 -12.37
CA ALA A 209 15.57 -0.05 -11.31
C ALA A 209 16.00 1.33 -11.78
N ILE A 210 16.25 2.23 -10.83
CA ILE A 210 17.07 3.42 -11.07
C ILE A 210 18.50 3.19 -10.62
N THR A 211 19.45 3.82 -11.31
CA THR A 211 20.87 3.86 -10.95
C THR A 211 21.45 5.26 -11.24
N PRO A 212 22.45 5.75 -10.51
CA PRO A 212 23.08 7.01 -10.84
C PRO A 212 23.96 6.89 -12.09
N GLN A 213 24.25 8.03 -12.72
CA GLN A 213 25.07 8.08 -13.94
C GLN A 213 26.51 7.60 -13.71
N ASN A 214 27.05 7.79 -12.50
CA ASN A 214 28.41 7.38 -12.15
C ASN A 214 28.41 6.44 -10.94
N ALA A 215 29.30 5.45 -10.95
CA ALA A 215 29.39 4.44 -9.88
C ALA A 215 29.72 5.01 -8.49
N SER A 216 30.33 6.19 -8.43
CA SER A 216 30.65 6.87 -7.17
C SER A 216 29.50 7.72 -6.60
N GLN A 217 28.37 7.85 -7.32
CA GLN A 217 27.24 8.67 -6.91
C GLN A 217 26.20 7.84 -6.14
N SER A 218 25.37 8.52 -5.35
CA SER A 218 24.30 7.91 -4.56
C SER A 218 22.94 8.13 -5.20
N ILE A 219 21.97 7.31 -4.81
CA ILE A 219 20.54 7.52 -5.06
C ILE A 219 19.95 8.23 -3.85
N HIS A 220 19.20 9.29 -4.08
CA HIS A 220 18.51 10.08 -3.07
C HIS A 220 17.01 10.05 -3.30
N VAL A 221 16.26 9.60 -2.30
CA VAL A 221 14.81 9.49 -2.32
C VAL A 221 14.25 10.22 -1.09
N PRO A 222 13.88 11.51 -1.22
CA PRO A 222 13.19 12.22 -0.15
C PRO A 222 11.75 11.71 -0.05
N ILE A 223 11.31 11.40 1.17
CA ILE A 223 9.94 10.94 1.45
C ILE A 223 9.27 12.00 2.32
N THR A 224 8.14 12.52 1.86
CA THR A 224 7.29 13.43 2.65
C THR A 224 6.24 12.63 3.41
N PHE A 225 6.13 12.90 4.70
CA PHE A 225 5.12 12.32 5.59
C PHE A 225 3.95 13.29 5.79
N PRO A 226 2.74 12.77 6.09
CA PRO A 226 1.53 13.58 6.19
C PRO A 226 1.52 14.59 7.34
N THR A 227 2.39 14.43 8.35
CA THR A 227 2.43 15.33 9.51
C THR A 227 3.87 15.65 9.90
N THR A 228 4.03 16.79 10.60
CA THR A 228 5.31 17.21 11.19
C THR A 228 5.60 16.55 12.53
N ASP A 229 4.63 15.85 13.10
CA ASP A 229 4.78 15.18 14.38
C ASP A 229 5.60 13.88 14.21
N PRO A 230 6.35 13.45 15.24
CA PRO A 230 7.10 12.21 15.18
C PRO A 230 6.21 10.99 14.95
N GLN A 231 6.53 10.21 13.92
CA GLN A 231 5.79 9.01 13.52
C GLN A 231 6.72 7.81 13.39
N SER A 232 6.19 6.61 13.58
CA SER A 232 6.93 5.37 13.38
C SER A 232 6.72 4.86 11.95
N ALA A 233 7.72 5.03 11.10
CA ALA A 233 7.70 4.52 9.74
C ALA A 233 8.14 3.05 9.66
N TYR A 234 7.55 2.35 8.70
CA TYR A 234 7.93 1.03 8.22
C TYR A 234 8.32 1.18 6.75
N MET A 235 9.58 0.92 6.41
CA MET A 235 10.08 1.04 5.04
C MET A 235 10.57 -0.32 4.53
N VAL A 236 10.23 -0.64 3.29
CA VAL A 236 10.74 -1.81 2.57
C VAL A 236 11.42 -1.33 1.30
N LEU A 237 12.66 -1.75 1.08
CA LEU A 237 13.44 -1.45 -0.11
C LEU A 237 13.75 -2.75 -0.85
N TYR A 238 13.55 -2.73 -2.16
CA TYR A 238 13.75 -3.88 -3.03
C TYR A 238 14.97 -3.65 -3.93
N PHE A 239 15.91 -4.59 -3.87
CA PHE A 239 17.12 -4.60 -4.67
C PHE A 239 17.18 -5.89 -5.48
N TYR A 240 17.41 -5.79 -6.78
CA TYR A 240 17.58 -6.93 -7.66
C TYR A 240 18.45 -6.54 -8.85
N GLN A 241 19.32 -7.47 -9.26
CA GLN A 241 20.04 -7.41 -10.51
C GLN A 241 20.02 -8.77 -11.21
N ASN A 242 19.98 -8.72 -12.54
CA ASN A 242 20.32 -9.86 -13.40
C ASN A 242 21.18 -9.34 -14.56
N LEU A 243 22.49 -9.54 -14.46
CA LEU A 243 23.48 -9.06 -15.41
C LEU A 243 24.01 -10.20 -16.27
N ASN A 244 24.56 -9.90 -17.45
CA ASN A 244 25.19 -10.94 -18.27
C ASN A 244 26.49 -11.42 -17.61
N GLU A 245 26.75 -12.73 -17.56
CA GLU A 245 27.98 -13.28 -16.96
C GLU A 245 29.29 -12.67 -17.53
N SER A 246 29.27 -12.25 -18.80
CA SER A 246 30.41 -11.59 -19.45
C SER A 246 30.64 -10.14 -18.98
N GLU A 247 29.62 -9.47 -18.44
CA GLU A 247 29.68 -8.12 -17.86
C GLU A 247 30.17 -8.15 -16.40
N THR A 248 30.21 -9.34 -15.78
CA THR A 248 30.40 -9.49 -14.34
C THR A 248 31.73 -10.11 -13.92
N LEU A 249 32.70 -10.28 -14.82
CA LEU A 249 34.03 -10.73 -14.44
C LEU A 249 34.67 -9.71 -13.47
N ASN A 250 34.56 -9.99 -12.16
CA ASN A 250 34.99 -9.16 -11.03
C ASN A 250 34.14 -7.90 -10.73
N SER A 251 32.87 -7.86 -11.14
CA SER A 251 31.99 -6.71 -10.89
C SER A 251 31.13 -6.94 -9.65
N THR A 252 31.51 -6.39 -8.49
CA THR A 252 30.71 -6.42 -7.25
C THR A 252 29.80 -5.21 -7.13
N ARG A 253 28.62 -5.37 -6.51
CA ARG A 253 27.74 -4.27 -6.13
C ARG A 253 27.48 -4.28 -4.63
N TYR A 254 28.12 -3.35 -3.92
CA TYR A 254 27.91 -3.15 -2.48
C TYR A 254 27.30 -1.78 -2.24
N MET A 255 26.24 -1.76 -1.44
CA MET A 255 25.41 -0.58 -1.23
C MET A 255 25.17 -0.39 0.25
N ASP A 256 25.38 0.82 0.75
CA ASP A 256 25.01 1.23 2.10
C ASP A 256 23.74 2.07 2.05
N ILE A 257 22.78 1.76 2.90
CA ILE A 257 21.47 2.41 2.97
C ILE A 257 21.45 3.31 4.19
N TYR A 258 21.20 4.59 3.96
CA TYR A 258 21.13 5.63 4.97
C TYR A 258 19.71 6.18 5.05
N VAL A 259 19.29 6.53 6.26
CA VAL A 259 18.14 7.40 6.48
C VAL A 259 18.59 8.56 7.34
N ASP A 260 18.41 9.78 6.82
CA ASP A 260 18.84 11.03 7.45
C ASP A 260 20.32 11.02 7.86
N GLY A 261 21.15 10.45 7.00
CA GLY A 261 22.60 10.37 7.18
C GLY A 261 23.07 9.23 8.12
N PHE A 262 22.16 8.46 8.71
CA PHE A 262 22.50 7.31 9.55
C PHE A 262 22.41 6.00 8.78
N VAL A 263 23.46 5.18 8.82
CA VAL A 263 23.47 3.83 8.24
C VAL A 263 22.36 2.99 8.89
N ARG A 264 21.54 2.34 8.07
CA ARG A 264 20.46 1.45 8.50
C ARG A 264 20.68 0.01 8.06
N ALA A 265 21.28 -0.20 6.90
CA ALA A 265 21.56 -1.52 6.35
C ALA A 265 22.65 -1.43 5.28
N SER A 266 23.16 -2.59 4.88
CA SER A 266 24.05 -2.73 3.73
C SER A 266 23.61 -3.96 2.92
N VAL A 267 23.62 -3.84 1.60
CA VAL A 267 23.27 -4.91 0.63
C VAL A 267 24.52 -5.26 -0.17
N LYS A 268 24.74 -6.55 -0.41
CA LYS A 268 25.91 -7.02 -1.16
C LYS A 268 25.53 -8.05 -2.22
N PHE A 269 25.82 -7.72 -3.47
CA PHE A 269 25.69 -8.64 -4.60
C PHE A 269 27.09 -9.03 -5.09
N ASP A 270 27.43 -10.30 -4.83
CA ASP A 270 28.68 -10.94 -5.26
C ASP A 270 28.49 -11.73 -6.57
N GLU A 271 27.24 -11.94 -7.01
CA GLU A 271 26.89 -12.72 -8.19
C GLU A 271 26.18 -11.86 -9.23
N PHE A 272 26.20 -12.32 -10.49
CA PHE A 272 25.56 -11.61 -11.61
C PHE A 272 24.04 -11.51 -11.46
N ARG A 273 23.46 -12.48 -10.75
CA ARG A 273 22.04 -12.53 -10.38
C ARG A 273 21.93 -12.54 -8.87
N SER A 274 21.31 -11.52 -8.31
CA SER A 274 21.13 -11.41 -6.86
C SER A 274 19.96 -10.49 -6.55
N GLY A 275 19.27 -10.75 -5.46
CA GLY A 275 18.25 -9.85 -4.93
C GLY A 275 18.20 -9.88 -3.42
N GLU A 276 17.78 -8.76 -2.83
CA GLU A 276 17.66 -8.61 -1.39
C GLU A 276 16.53 -7.62 -1.07
N VAL A 277 15.81 -7.91 0.02
CA VAL A 277 14.78 -7.02 0.56
C VAL A 277 15.24 -6.50 1.90
N VAL A 278 15.26 -5.18 2.04
CA VAL A 278 15.63 -4.52 3.29
C VAL A 278 14.41 -3.91 3.91
N THR A 279 14.02 -4.44 5.08
CA THR A 279 12.93 -3.89 5.88
C THR A 279 13.48 -3.11 7.09
N ILE A 280 13.21 -1.79 7.14
CA ILE A 280 13.60 -0.87 8.21
C ILE A 280 12.36 -0.55 9.05
N TYR A 281 12.31 -1.11 10.26
CA TYR A 281 11.24 -0.85 11.23
C TYR A 281 11.68 -1.22 12.67
N PRO A 282 11.31 -0.43 13.69
CA PRO A 282 10.67 0.89 13.61
C PRO A 282 11.69 1.99 13.25
N LEU A 283 11.23 3.00 12.50
CA LEU A 283 12.02 4.17 12.15
C LEU A 283 11.27 5.43 12.55
N LEU A 284 11.83 6.20 13.48
CA LEU A 284 11.26 7.48 13.86
C LEU A 284 11.52 8.52 12.75
N VAL A 285 10.45 9.09 12.19
CA VAL A 285 10.50 10.10 11.12
C VAL A 285 9.66 11.32 11.48
N GLN A 286 9.97 12.46 10.89
CA GLN A 286 9.24 13.72 11.03
C GLN A 286 9.31 14.47 9.69
N ASP A 287 8.18 14.97 9.18
CA ASP A 287 8.09 15.81 7.97
C ASP A 287 8.71 15.17 6.71
N ILE A 288 10.03 15.21 6.56
CA ILE A 288 10.77 14.60 5.44
C ILE A 288 11.84 13.65 5.99
N ALA A 289 11.87 12.42 5.49
CA ALA A 289 13.01 11.51 5.67
C ALA A 289 13.81 11.37 4.36
N ASN A 290 15.13 11.48 4.44
CA ASN A 290 16.02 11.34 3.30
C ASN A 290 16.61 9.94 3.25
N VAL A 291 16.05 9.09 2.39
CA VAL A 291 16.63 7.78 2.08
C VAL A 291 17.76 7.97 1.07
N THR A 292 18.95 7.45 1.38
CA THR A 292 20.11 7.49 0.49
C THR A 292 20.68 6.09 0.31
N ILE A 293 20.85 5.65 -0.94
CA ILE A 293 21.54 4.41 -1.30
C ILE A 293 22.90 4.80 -1.90
N SER A 294 23.97 4.55 -1.17
CA SER A 294 25.33 4.95 -1.56
C SER A 294 26.18 3.74 -1.93
N PRO A 295 27.13 3.90 -2.87
CA PRO A 295 28.14 2.89 -3.14
C PRO A 295 29.01 2.67 -1.91
N ALA A 296 29.11 1.42 -1.45
CA ALA A 296 29.99 1.07 -0.35
C ALA A 296 31.45 0.93 -0.81
N ASN A 297 32.41 1.01 0.12
CA ASN A 297 33.82 0.94 -0.24
C ASN A 297 34.18 -0.40 -0.93
N GLY A 298 34.90 -0.31 -2.04
CA GLY A 298 35.29 -1.48 -2.84
C GLY A 298 34.23 -2.01 -3.80
N THR A 299 33.06 -1.36 -3.90
CA THR A 299 32.08 -1.65 -4.97
C THR A 299 32.63 -1.23 -6.33
N VAL A 300 32.34 -2.01 -7.37
CA VAL A 300 32.68 -1.69 -8.76
C VAL A 300 31.47 -1.08 -9.47
N LEU A 301 30.29 -1.64 -9.21
CA LEU A 301 29.04 -1.22 -9.82
C LEU A 301 28.36 -0.13 -8.97
N SER A 302 27.65 0.77 -9.66
CA SER A 302 26.79 1.81 -9.05
C SER A 302 25.78 1.23 -8.05
N PRO A 303 25.18 1.99 -7.14
CA PRO A 303 23.98 1.53 -6.45
C PRO A 303 22.79 1.40 -7.41
N LEU A 304 21.78 0.62 -7.03
CA LEU A 304 20.50 0.54 -7.72
C LEU A 304 19.34 0.49 -6.71
N LEU A 305 18.12 0.76 -7.17
CA LEU A 305 16.89 0.59 -6.38
C LEU A 305 15.74 0.23 -7.31
N ASN A 306 15.06 -0.89 -7.04
CA ASN A 306 14.00 -1.42 -7.90
C ASN A 306 12.61 -0.96 -7.44
N GLY A 307 12.35 -1.03 -6.13
CA GLY A 307 11.07 -0.63 -5.57
C GLY A 307 11.20 -0.18 -4.13
N MET A 308 10.18 0.52 -3.65
CA MET A 308 10.11 0.91 -2.24
C MET A 308 8.66 1.00 -1.77
N GLU A 309 8.42 0.50 -0.56
CA GLU A 309 7.16 0.70 0.17
C GLU A 309 7.42 1.48 1.45
N VAL A 310 6.53 2.41 1.76
CA VAL A 310 6.61 3.24 2.97
C VAL A 310 5.24 3.29 3.62
N PHE A 311 5.21 2.99 4.91
CA PHE A 311 4.01 3.07 5.74
C PHE A 311 4.27 3.82 7.03
N ILE A 312 3.21 4.36 7.62
CA ILE A 312 3.20 4.82 9.02
C ILE A 312 2.48 3.78 9.87
N ALA A 313 3.12 3.36 10.95
CA ALA A 313 2.55 2.43 11.92
C ALA A 313 1.72 3.18 12.97
N SER A 314 0.54 2.64 13.27
CA SER A 314 -0.33 3.07 14.35
C SER A 314 -0.78 1.84 15.16
N GLU A 315 -0.69 1.91 16.48
CA GLU A 315 -1.19 0.85 17.36
C GLU A 315 -2.69 1.10 17.62
N LEU A 316 -3.53 0.09 17.36
CA LEU A 316 -4.95 0.18 17.69
C LEU A 316 -5.12 -0.12 19.18
N VAL A 317 -5.51 0.90 19.95
CA VAL A 317 -5.96 0.68 21.32
C VAL A 317 -7.30 -0.05 21.27
N GLU A 318 -7.38 -1.23 21.91
CA GLU A 318 -8.65 -1.95 22.05
C GLU A 318 -9.71 -1.04 22.67
N GLN A 319 -10.74 -0.69 21.90
CA GLN A 319 -11.94 -0.10 22.48
C GLN A 319 -12.87 -1.22 22.93
N PRO A 320 -13.45 -1.16 24.14
CA PRO A 320 -14.45 -2.12 24.57
C PRO A 320 -15.65 -2.03 23.61
N SER A 321 -16.00 -3.15 22.99
CA SER A 321 -17.12 -3.25 22.08
C SER A 321 -18.44 -2.97 22.81
N PHE A 322 -19.03 -1.80 22.57
CA PHE A 322 -20.42 -1.54 22.90
C PHE A 322 -21.30 -2.05 21.75
N GLY A 323 -21.59 -3.34 21.76
CA GLY A 323 -22.49 -3.97 20.79
C GLY A 323 -23.13 -5.23 21.34
N TYR A 324 -24.46 -5.23 21.46
CA TYR A 324 -25.25 -6.37 21.92
C TYR A 324 -24.99 -7.60 21.05
N LYS A 325 -24.53 -8.70 21.66
CA LYS A 325 -24.44 -10.03 21.03
C LYS A 325 -25.85 -10.49 20.65
N ILE A 326 -26.22 -10.42 19.37
CA ILE A 326 -27.30 -11.23 18.83
C ILE A 326 -26.69 -12.55 18.36
N SER A 327 -27.00 -13.61 19.11
CA SER A 327 -26.70 -14.99 18.76
C SER A 327 -27.63 -15.44 17.63
N SER A 328 -27.08 -15.77 16.45
CA SER A 328 -27.74 -16.63 15.47
C SER A 328 -26.79 -17.73 15.00
N SER A 329 -27.34 -18.94 14.92
CA SER A 329 -26.66 -20.23 14.87
C SER A 329 -26.19 -20.63 13.47
N LEU A 330 -25.13 -21.45 13.44
CA LEU A 330 -24.49 -22.12 12.30
C LEU A 330 -25.44 -22.59 11.18
N MET A 331 -24.97 -22.42 9.94
CA MET A 331 -25.10 -23.45 8.90
C MET A 331 -23.73 -23.66 8.23
N VAL A 332 -23.21 -24.89 8.34
CA VAL A 332 -22.03 -25.38 7.62
C VAL A 332 -22.47 -25.81 6.23
N VAL A 333 -21.83 -25.26 5.19
CA VAL A 333 -21.81 -25.86 3.86
C VAL A 333 -20.37 -25.82 3.36
N CYS A 334 -19.72 -26.99 3.37
CA CYS A 334 -18.46 -27.23 2.64
C CYS A 334 -18.75 -27.25 1.15
N VAL A 335 -18.15 -26.35 0.36
CA VAL A 335 -17.84 -26.62 -1.06
C VAL A 335 -16.53 -25.89 -1.46
N LEU A 336 -15.62 -26.70 -2.00
CA LEU A 336 -14.44 -26.46 -2.83
C LEU A 336 -14.03 -25.02 -3.20
N HIS A 337 -12.72 -24.76 -3.02
CA HIS A 337 -11.85 -23.80 -3.73
C HIS A 337 -12.54 -22.90 -4.75
N PHE A 338 -12.96 -21.72 -4.30
CA PHE A 338 -13.16 -20.56 -5.15
C PHE A 338 -12.64 -19.31 -4.43
N ILE A 339 -11.91 -18.49 -5.18
CA ILE A 339 -11.54 -17.12 -4.84
C ILE A 339 -12.81 -16.36 -4.43
N VAL A 340 -12.88 -15.89 -3.18
CA VAL A 340 -13.94 -14.99 -2.74
C VAL A 340 -13.41 -13.56 -2.86
N ILE A 341 -13.65 -12.93 -4.01
CA ILE A 341 -13.60 -11.47 -4.12
C ILE A 341 -14.96 -10.97 -3.63
N VAL A 342 -15.00 -10.31 -2.48
CA VAL A 342 -16.19 -9.56 -2.05
C VAL A 342 -16.14 -8.19 -2.72
N LEU A 343 -16.57 -8.13 -3.98
CA LEU A 343 -16.96 -6.87 -4.62
C LEU A 343 -18.36 -6.53 -4.12
N VAL A 344 -18.46 -5.58 -3.19
CA VAL A 344 -19.76 -5.01 -2.83
C VAL A 344 -20.14 -4.02 -3.92
N VAL A 345 -20.97 -4.47 -4.86
CA VAL A 345 -21.76 -3.55 -5.68
C VAL A 345 -22.77 -2.91 -4.73
N LEU A 346 -22.65 -1.61 -4.51
CA LEU A 346 -23.59 -0.84 -3.72
C LEU A 346 -24.93 -0.76 -4.49
N ASP A 347 -25.86 -1.66 -4.18
CA ASP A 347 -27.28 -1.51 -4.56
C ASP A 347 -27.98 -0.40 -3.75
#